data_AF-A0A8T3BY32-F1
#
_entry.id   AF-A0A8T3BY32-F1
#
_cell.length_a   1.000
_cell.length_b   1.000
_cell.length_c   1.000
_cell.angle_alpha   90.00
_cell.angle_beta   90.00
_cell.angle_gamma   90.00
#
_symmetry.space_group_name_H-M   'P 1'
#
loop_
_entity.id
_entity.type
_entity.pdbx_description
1 polymer ?
#
loop_
_entity_poly.entity_id
_entity_poly.type
_entity_poly.pdbx_seq_one_letter_code
_entity_poly.pdbx_strand_id
1 'polypeptide(L)'
;MPRYWYWTSHGEYEPLIDYQCGPSTSSNVAEAENIRPNLEELVHDATRIQTEQNTEELPNTEAQNFYDLLHAAQQPIWKGCTTHSELSVAVKMLSIKAEYNVARECFNQFIGLLKETNPTDNLIPTDLYRTKKLVSKLGLTYIKIDYCMNGCMLYFKEDIAEIVCRHYNAPRFKPKSRNRRKQKDVPVSRMFYFPIIPRLQRLYASMRSAAHMRWHNDHIPQEGVITHPSEVEAWKHFDRTHPTFAAEPRNVRLALCADGFTPFSQSATPYSCWPVILTPYNLPPELCMTTPYMFLSLIISGPHNLKLNIDVFLQPLIDNLSLLWEEGVSTYDISTKQNFTLRAALLWTIGDFPAYGMLSGWNTSGKLVCPYCMENTKSFTLKYGRKNTWFNFHRMFLPQSHPFKRNKEAFTKNKMVMFQPPPRFSSEEIFERVEFLPTIMESPTLAEIRLPEYGVNHNWTKKSIFWSLPYWRTNLIRHNLDVMHIEKNIFDNIFYTVMNIKEKSKII
;
A
#
# COMPACT_ATOMS: atom_id res chain seq x y z
N MET A 1 -7.29 36.07 -4.51
CA MET A 1 -8.53 36.34 -5.26
C MET A 1 -9.64 35.50 -4.63
N PRO A 2 -10.76 36.09 -4.20
CA PRO A 2 -11.93 35.32 -3.79
C PRO A 2 -12.56 34.68 -5.04
N ARG A 3 -12.93 33.39 -4.98
CA ARG A 3 -13.57 32.59 -6.06
C ARG A 3 -12.66 31.99 -7.15
N TYR A 4 -11.58 31.30 -6.77
CA TYR A 4 -10.82 30.45 -7.70
C TYR A 4 -11.19 28.98 -7.47
N TRP A 5 -12.20 28.47 -8.18
CA TRP A 5 -12.76 27.11 -7.96
C TRP A 5 -12.71 26.19 -9.19
N TYR A 6 -12.24 26.63 -10.36
CA TYR A 6 -12.14 25.76 -11.56
C TYR A 6 -11.06 26.22 -12.56
N TRP A 7 -10.50 25.27 -13.33
CA TRP A 7 -9.42 25.46 -14.32
C TRP A 7 -9.99 25.44 -15.76
N THR A 8 -9.96 26.56 -16.49
CA THR A 8 -10.57 26.67 -17.84
C THR A 8 -9.63 26.48 -19.04
N SER A 9 -8.33 26.26 -18.82
CA SER A 9 -7.34 26.31 -19.90
C SER A 9 -7.21 25.03 -20.76
N HIS A 10 -8.12 24.05 -20.62
CA HIS A 10 -8.06 22.77 -21.34
C HIS A 10 -9.31 22.41 -22.17
N GLY A 11 -10.21 23.37 -22.43
CA GLY A 11 -11.32 23.18 -23.39
C GLY A 11 -12.53 22.43 -22.85
N GLU A 12 -12.70 22.40 -21.53
CA GLU A 12 -13.89 21.89 -20.84
C GLU A 12 -14.90 23.03 -20.62
N TYR A 13 -16.20 22.72 -20.65
CA TYR A 13 -17.28 23.70 -20.45
C TYR A 13 -17.62 23.85 -18.96
N GLU A 14 -17.97 25.07 -18.55
CA GLU A 14 -18.36 25.42 -17.18
C GLU A 14 -19.61 24.63 -16.74
N PRO A 15 -19.61 23.96 -15.57
CA PRO A 15 -20.81 23.32 -15.05
C PRO A 15 -21.84 24.39 -14.64
N LEU A 16 -23.12 24.13 -14.87
CA LEU A 16 -24.22 24.94 -14.34
C LEU A 16 -24.24 24.83 -12.81
N ILE A 17 -23.79 25.87 -12.11
CA ILE A 17 -23.80 25.94 -10.64
C ILE A 17 -25.19 26.40 -10.18
N ASP A 18 -25.88 25.54 -9.42
CA ASP A 18 -27.06 25.90 -8.64
C ASP A 18 -26.65 26.67 -7.37
N TYR A 19 -27.23 27.83 -7.13
CA TYR A 19 -26.79 28.82 -6.14
C TYR A 19 -27.33 28.58 -4.72
N GLN A 20 -27.83 27.39 -4.39
CA GLN A 20 -28.52 27.15 -3.11
C GLN A 20 -27.73 26.41 -2.01
N CYS A 21 -26.42 26.21 -2.12
CA CYS A 21 -25.64 25.63 -1.02
C CYS A 21 -24.58 26.60 -0.47
N GLY A 22 -24.82 27.11 0.74
CA GLY A 22 -23.95 28.04 1.45
C GLY A 22 -22.62 27.43 1.93
N PRO A 23 -21.63 28.27 2.30
CA PRO A 23 -20.27 27.83 2.56
C PRO A 23 -20.11 27.25 3.98
N SER A 24 -19.74 25.97 4.08
CA SER A 24 -19.32 25.35 5.34
C SER A 24 -17.82 25.52 5.53
N THR A 25 -17.44 26.51 6.33
CA THR A 25 -16.07 26.78 6.79
C THR A 25 -15.52 25.66 7.68
N SER A 26 -14.40 25.06 7.28
CA SER A 26 -13.61 24.13 8.07
C SER A 26 -12.63 24.86 8.97
N SER A 27 -12.93 24.91 10.27
CA SER A 27 -11.92 25.16 11.31
C SER A 27 -12.51 24.80 12.67
N ASN A 28 -12.13 23.64 13.22
CA ASN A 28 -11.65 23.51 14.59
C ASN A 28 -11.23 22.05 14.87
N VAL A 29 -9.97 21.91 15.22
CA VAL A 29 -9.37 20.74 15.87
C VAL A 29 -9.60 20.92 17.37
N ALA A 30 -10.45 20.10 17.97
CA ALA A 30 -10.43 19.76 19.39
C ALA A 30 -11.42 18.62 19.69
N GLU A 31 -10.98 17.68 20.54
CA GLU A 31 -11.77 16.69 21.28
C GLU A 31 -12.33 15.48 20.50
N ALA A 32 -11.50 14.44 20.40
CA ALA A 32 -11.94 13.08 20.15
C ALA A 32 -12.36 12.42 21.47
N GLU A 33 -13.64 12.52 21.83
CA GLU A 33 -14.27 11.64 22.83
C GLU A 33 -15.58 11.04 22.29
N ASN A 34 -15.74 9.73 22.49
CA ASN A 34 -16.99 8.95 22.39
C ASN A 34 -17.72 8.86 21.04
N ILE A 35 -17.22 8.01 20.14
CA ILE A 35 -18.07 7.40 19.10
C ILE A 35 -18.90 6.28 19.75
N ARG A 36 -20.13 6.62 20.18
CA ARG A 36 -21.21 5.63 20.32
C ARG A 36 -21.76 5.35 18.92
N PRO A 37 -22.04 4.09 18.53
CA PRO A 37 -22.71 3.81 17.26
C PRO A 37 -24.08 4.46 17.27
N ASN A 38 -24.39 5.22 16.23
CA ASN A 38 -25.60 6.01 16.12
C ASN A 38 -26.79 5.04 15.91
N LEU A 39 -27.79 5.12 16.79
CA LEU A 39 -28.96 4.22 16.81
C LEU A 39 -29.79 4.30 15.50
N GLU A 40 -29.61 5.38 14.72
CA GLU A 40 -30.31 5.65 13.47
C GLU A 40 -29.83 4.80 12.28
N GLU A 41 -28.57 4.34 12.26
CA GLU A 41 -28.09 3.40 11.22
C GLU A 41 -28.73 2.00 11.38
N LEU A 42 -29.06 1.62 12.61
CA LEU A 42 -29.71 0.35 12.94
C LEU A 42 -31.19 0.31 12.51
N VAL A 43 -31.82 1.48 12.32
CA VAL A 43 -33.23 1.61 11.91
C VAL A 43 -33.38 1.48 10.39
N HIS A 44 -32.36 1.86 9.62
CA HIS A 44 -32.39 1.68 8.15
C HIS A 44 -32.20 0.22 7.72
N ASP A 45 -31.54 -0.61 8.51
CA ASP A 45 -31.44 -2.07 8.28
C ASP A 45 -32.78 -2.81 8.40
N ALA A 46 -33.73 -2.29 9.19
CA ALA A 46 -35.01 -2.96 9.42
C ALA A 46 -36.00 -2.86 8.25
N THR A 47 -35.74 -2.00 7.25
CA THR A 47 -36.72 -1.69 6.18
C THR A 47 -36.31 -2.16 4.78
N ARG A 48 -35.12 -2.75 4.59
CA ARG A 48 -34.74 -3.39 3.32
C ARG A 48 -35.12 -4.87 3.35
N ILE A 49 -36.38 -5.14 3.00
CA ILE A 49 -36.84 -6.48 2.65
C ILE A 49 -36.03 -6.95 1.42
N GLN A 50 -34.99 -7.76 1.64
CA GLN A 50 -34.38 -8.58 0.60
C GLN A 50 -35.02 -9.97 0.64
N THR A 51 -35.88 -10.22 -0.33
CA THR A 51 -36.35 -11.54 -0.75
C THR A 51 -35.20 -12.33 -1.38
N GLU A 52 -34.38 -12.98 -0.56
CA GLU A 52 -33.63 -14.20 -0.91
C GLU A 52 -33.63 -15.10 0.32
N GLN A 53 -34.11 -16.34 0.20
CA GLN A 53 -34.07 -17.35 1.27
C GLN A 53 -32.61 -17.78 1.50
N ASN A 54 -31.82 -16.93 2.15
CA ASN A 54 -30.47 -17.26 2.57
C ASN A 54 -30.54 -18.04 3.88
N THR A 55 -30.28 -19.35 3.80
CA THR A 55 -30.05 -20.19 4.99
C THR A 55 -28.81 -19.69 5.72
N GLU A 56 -28.98 -19.28 6.98
CA GLU A 56 -27.86 -18.92 7.85
C GLU A 56 -26.94 -20.13 8.04
N GLU A 57 -25.64 -19.93 7.87
CA GLU A 57 -24.62 -20.94 8.09
C GLU A 57 -23.87 -20.72 9.39
N LEU A 58 -23.35 -21.79 9.97
CA LEU A 58 -22.43 -21.68 11.11
C LEU A 58 -21.06 -21.17 10.63
N PRO A 59 -20.32 -20.45 11.48
CA PRO A 59 -18.94 -20.09 11.18
C PRO A 59 -18.10 -21.31 10.83
N ASN A 60 -17.27 -21.21 9.78
CA ASN A 60 -16.25 -22.23 9.52
C ASN A 60 -15.29 -22.37 10.71
N THR A 61 -14.54 -23.47 10.73
CA THR A 61 -13.61 -23.84 11.81
C THR A 61 -12.65 -22.70 12.17
N GLU A 62 -12.05 -22.03 11.18
CA GLU A 62 -11.13 -20.92 11.38
C GLU A 62 -11.82 -19.71 12.03
N ALA A 63 -13.00 -19.34 11.55
CA ALA A 63 -13.81 -18.25 12.10
C ALA A 63 -14.28 -18.59 13.52
N GLN A 64 -14.74 -19.82 13.77
CA GLN A 64 -15.16 -20.28 15.09
C GLN A 64 -13.98 -20.22 16.08
N ASN A 65 -12.81 -20.74 15.70
CA ASN A 65 -11.60 -20.66 16.51
C ASN A 65 -11.23 -19.19 16.85
N PHE A 66 -11.39 -18.28 15.89
CA PHE A 66 -11.17 -16.85 16.13
C PHE A 66 -12.19 -16.26 17.11
N TYR A 67 -13.48 -16.56 16.96
CA TYR A 67 -14.52 -16.10 17.87
C TYR A 67 -14.32 -16.64 19.29
N ASP A 68 -13.94 -17.90 19.43
CA ASP A 68 -13.66 -18.51 20.73
C ASP A 68 -12.47 -17.82 21.42
N LEU A 69 -11.40 -17.55 20.66
CA LEU A 69 -10.23 -16.80 21.16
C LEU A 69 -10.59 -15.36 21.54
N LEU A 70 -11.42 -14.70 20.73
CA LEU A 70 -11.87 -13.33 21.01
C LEU A 70 -12.74 -13.29 22.28
N HIS A 71 -13.70 -14.22 22.41
CA HIS A 71 -14.57 -14.33 23.57
C HIS A 71 -13.77 -14.64 24.85
N ALA A 72 -12.76 -15.51 24.76
CA ALA A 72 -11.85 -15.79 25.87
C ALA A 72 -11.04 -14.55 26.28
N ALA A 73 -10.57 -13.76 25.31
CA ALA A 73 -9.78 -12.55 25.59
C ALA A 73 -10.65 -11.35 26.02
N GLN A 74 -11.95 -11.36 25.71
CA GLN A 74 -12.92 -10.35 26.13
C GLN A 74 -13.48 -10.58 27.53
N GLN A 75 -13.05 -11.63 28.24
CA GLN A 75 -13.45 -11.85 29.63
C GLN A 75 -13.08 -10.63 30.50
N PRO A 76 -13.96 -10.22 31.42
CA PRO A 76 -13.66 -9.20 32.42
C PRO A 76 -12.35 -9.50 33.14
N ILE A 77 -11.57 -8.46 33.43
CA ILE A 77 -10.30 -8.63 34.15
C ILE A 77 -10.47 -9.23 35.56
N TRP A 78 -11.65 -9.09 36.16
CA TRP A 78 -12.10 -9.83 37.34
C TRP A 78 -13.64 -9.86 37.34
N LYS A 79 -14.25 -10.71 38.19
CA LYS A 79 -15.71 -10.85 38.27
C LYS A 79 -16.37 -9.51 38.64
N GLY A 80 -17.27 -9.03 37.78
CA GLY A 80 -17.99 -7.76 37.98
C GLY A 80 -17.30 -6.53 37.38
N CYS A 81 -16.13 -6.66 36.74
CA CYS A 81 -15.54 -5.56 35.97
C CYS A 81 -16.32 -5.34 34.67
N THR A 82 -16.93 -4.17 34.50
CA THR A 82 -17.69 -3.81 33.29
C THR A 82 -16.91 -2.90 32.34
N THR A 83 -15.79 -2.33 32.79
CA THR A 83 -15.03 -1.32 32.05
C THR A 83 -13.94 -1.91 31.16
N HIS A 84 -13.30 -3.01 31.61
CA HIS A 84 -12.14 -3.57 30.93
C HIS A 84 -12.15 -5.11 30.88
N SER A 85 -11.77 -5.63 29.72
CA SER A 85 -11.40 -7.02 29.50
C SER A 85 -9.88 -7.22 29.50
N GLU A 86 -9.43 -8.46 29.65
CA GLU A 86 -8.02 -8.85 29.56
C GLU A 86 -7.37 -8.28 28.28
N LEU A 87 -8.06 -8.44 27.14
CA LEU A 87 -7.62 -7.92 25.86
C LEU A 87 -7.53 -6.39 25.84
N SER A 88 -8.56 -5.71 26.36
CA SER A 88 -8.59 -4.24 26.32
C SER A 88 -7.42 -3.62 27.10
N VAL A 89 -7.05 -4.21 28.24
CA VAL A 89 -5.88 -3.79 29.03
C VAL A 89 -4.60 -4.06 28.26
N ALA A 90 -4.46 -5.26 27.68
CA ALA A 90 -3.27 -5.62 26.93
C ALA A 90 -3.03 -4.70 25.72
N VAL A 91 -4.09 -4.38 24.96
CA VAL A 91 -4.01 -3.46 23.82
C VAL A 91 -3.67 -2.05 24.28
N LYS A 92 -4.38 -1.50 25.28
CA LYS A 92 -4.09 -0.15 25.81
C LYS A 92 -2.65 -0.03 26.33
N MET A 93 -2.18 -1.02 27.09
CA MET A 93 -0.81 -1.03 27.61
C MET A 93 0.23 -1.08 26.48
N LEU A 94 0.01 -1.89 25.44
CA LEU A 94 0.91 -1.93 24.28
C LEU A 94 0.89 -0.61 23.50
N SER A 95 -0.27 0.04 23.37
CA SER A 95 -0.39 1.37 22.76
C SER A 95 0.41 2.41 23.54
N ILE A 96 0.22 2.49 24.87
CA ILE A 96 0.99 3.39 25.74
C ILE A 96 2.49 3.13 25.60
N LYS A 97 2.89 1.85 25.59
CA LYS A 97 4.30 1.50 25.40
C LYS A 97 4.86 2.01 24.08
N ALA A 98 4.09 1.91 22.99
CA ALA A 98 4.53 2.32 21.67
C ALA A 98 4.57 3.85 21.54
N GLU A 99 3.51 4.52 21.98
CA GLU A 99 3.32 5.97 21.88
C GLU A 99 4.37 6.75 22.69
N TYR A 100 4.63 6.32 23.93
CA TYR A 100 5.57 6.99 24.83
C TYR A 100 6.95 6.32 24.86
N ASN A 101 7.22 5.36 23.97
CA ASN A 101 8.47 4.60 23.90
C ASN A 101 8.92 4.05 25.28
N VAL A 102 7.96 3.55 26.08
CA VAL A 102 8.20 3.10 27.45
C VAL A 102 9.21 1.96 27.45
N ALA A 103 10.27 2.03 28.27
CA ALA A 103 11.26 0.97 28.40
C ALA A 103 10.62 -0.36 28.84
N ARG A 104 11.23 -1.51 28.50
CA ARG A 104 10.66 -2.83 28.83
C ARG A 104 10.55 -3.05 30.34
N GLU A 105 11.58 -2.67 31.07
CA GLU A 105 11.70 -2.81 32.51
C GLU A 105 10.62 -1.96 33.21
N CYS A 106 10.47 -0.73 32.75
CA CYS A 106 9.43 0.18 33.20
C CYS A 106 8.02 -0.38 32.94
N PHE A 107 7.74 -0.87 31.73
CA PHE A 107 6.48 -1.53 31.39
C PHE A 107 6.17 -2.71 32.34
N ASN A 108 7.16 -3.57 32.58
CA ASN A 108 7.00 -4.75 33.42
C ASN A 108 6.72 -4.36 34.89
N GLN A 109 7.37 -3.31 35.39
CA GLN A 109 7.11 -2.82 36.75
C GLN A 109 5.70 -2.21 36.87
N PHE A 110 5.28 -1.38 35.90
CA PHE A 110 3.95 -0.78 35.91
C PHE A 110 2.83 -1.82 35.82
N ILE A 111 2.94 -2.78 34.89
CA ILE A 111 1.91 -3.81 34.73
C ILE A 111 1.90 -4.79 35.92
N GLY A 112 3.06 -5.04 36.53
CA GLY A 112 3.17 -5.79 37.78
C GLY A 112 2.44 -5.10 38.93
N LEU A 113 2.68 -3.80 39.14
CA LEU A 113 2.00 -3.00 40.15
C LEU A 113 0.48 -2.95 39.91
N LEU A 114 0.05 -2.78 38.66
CA LEU A 114 -1.38 -2.86 38.29
C LEU A 114 -1.97 -4.22 38.67
N LYS A 115 -1.26 -5.32 38.43
CA LYS A 115 -1.73 -6.64 38.83
C LYS A 115 -1.84 -6.78 40.35
N GLU A 116 -0.88 -6.26 41.11
CA GLU A 116 -0.82 -6.37 42.58
C GLU A 116 -1.85 -5.49 43.29
N THR A 117 -2.20 -4.34 42.71
CA THR A 117 -3.16 -3.39 43.28
C THR A 117 -4.62 -3.72 42.97
N ASN A 118 -4.86 -4.66 42.05
CA ASN A 118 -6.18 -5.15 41.68
C ASN A 118 -6.53 -6.49 42.39
N PRO A 119 -7.80 -6.94 42.37
CA PRO A 119 -8.23 -8.18 43.05
C PRO A 119 -7.35 -9.39 42.72
N THR A 120 -7.13 -10.29 43.68
CA THR A 120 -6.12 -11.36 43.60
C THR A 120 -6.29 -12.32 42.43
N ASP A 121 -7.52 -12.50 41.95
CA ASP A 121 -7.92 -13.38 40.84
C ASP A 121 -7.92 -12.67 39.47
N ASN A 122 -7.33 -11.47 39.37
CA ASN A 122 -7.36 -10.71 38.14
C ASN A 122 -6.54 -11.33 36.98
N LEU A 123 -7.03 -11.12 35.77
CA LEU A 123 -6.44 -11.61 34.52
C LEU A 123 -5.40 -10.66 33.92
N ILE A 124 -5.00 -9.58 34.60
CA ILE A 124 -4.04 -8.61 34.05
C ILE A 124 -2.71 -9.33 33.72
N PRO A 125 -2.14 -9.13 32.52
CA PRO A 125 -0.86 -9.73 32.16
C PRO A 125 0.28 -9.29 33.09
N THR A 126 1.23 -10.18 33.40
CA THR A 126 2.32 -9.89 34.35
C THR A 126 3.50 -9.12 33.76
N ASP A 127 3.64 -9.14 32.44
CA ASP A 127 4.80 -8.59 31.76
C ASP A 127 4.53 -8.37 30.26
N LEU A 128 5.47 -7.69 29.60
CA LEU A 128 5.41 -7.41 28.17
C LEU A 128 5.31 -8.66 27.30
N TYR A 129 5.95 -9.76 27.69
CA TYR A 129 5.93 -11.00 26.91
C TYR A 129 4.54 -11.62 26.95
N ARG A 130 3.92 -11.76 28.13
CA ARG A 130 2.54 -12.25 28.27
C ARG A 130 1.54 -11.34 27.57
N THR A 131 1.71 -10.02 27.69
CA THR A 131 0.87 -9.03 27.00
C THR A 131 0.94 -9.22 25.48
N LYS A 132 2.15 -9.30 24.92
CA LYS A 132 2.34 -9.56 23.48
C LYS A 132 1.81 -10.92 23.06
N LYS A 133 1.99 -11.96 23.88
CA LYS A 133 1.51 -13.32 23.61
C LYS A 133 -0.01 -13.35 23.54
N LEU A 134 -0.71 -12.65 24.44
CA LEU A 134 -2.16 -12.55 24.41
C LEU A 134 -2.64 -11.95 23.08
N VAL A 135 -2.13 -10.78 22.72
CA VAL A 135 -2.50 -10.08 21.48
C VAL A 135 -2.07 -10.86 20.22
N SER A 136 -0.98 -11.62 20.29
CA SER A 136 -0.52 -12.47 19.18
C SER A 136 -1.49 -13.60 18.82
N LYS A 137 -2.25 -14.12 19.80
CA LYS A 137 -3.25 -15.17 19.54
C LYS A 137 -4.39 -14.68 18.65
N LEU A 138 -4.65 -13.38 18.63
CA LEU A 138 -5.65 -12.75 17.77
C LEU A 138 -5.11 -12.49 16.35
N GLY A 139 -4.03 -13.18 15.96
CA GLY A 139 -3.40 -13.11 14.64
C GLY A 139 -2.85 -11.73 14.27
N LEU A 140 -2.49 -10.91 15.26
CA LEU A 140 -1.67 -9.71 15.07
C LEU A 140 -0.17 -10.05 15.05
N THR A 141 0.16 -11.30 14.69
CA THR A 141 1.52 -11.76 14.55
C THR A 141 2.16 -11.21 13.28
N TYR A 142 3.48 -11.23 13.30
CA TYR A 142 4.30 -10.97 12.14
C TYR A 142 5.35 -12.07 12.05
N ILE A 143 5.75 -12.38 10.83
CA ILE A 143 6.76 -13.37 10.51
C ILE A 143 8.08 -12.61 10.31
N LYS A 144 9.11 -13.06 11.00
CA LYS A 144 10.47 -12.56 10.85
C LYS A 144 11.15 -13.38 9.76
N ILE A 145 11.47 -12.74 8.65
CA ILE A 145 12.17 -13.40 7.53
C ILE A 145 13.57 -12.81 7.44
N ASP A 146 14.56 -13.69 7.58
CA ASP A 146 15.96 -13.30 7.45
C ASP A 146 16.30 -13.13 5.96
N TYR A 147 17.23 -12.23 5.64
CA TYR A 147 17.65 -12.02 4.26
C TYR A 147 19.14 -11.74 4.16
N CYS A 148 19.71 -11.96 2.97
CA CYS A 148 21.11 -11.70 2.69
C CYS A 148 21.45 -10.22 2.91
N MET A 149 22.64 -9.89 3.44
CA MET A 149 23.04 -8.50 3.66
C MET A 149 23.00 -7.61 2.41
N ASN A 150 23.17 -8.19 1.21
CA ASN A 150 23.07 -7.50 -0.07
C ASN A 150 21.63 -7.39 -0.59
N GLY A 151 20.64 -7.96 0.11
CA GLY A 151 19.24 -7.94 -0.27
C GLY A 151 18.86 -8.78 -1.49
N CYS A 152 19.77 -9.64 -1.97
CA CYS A 152 19.56 -10.46 -3.18
C CYS A 152 18.72 -11.72 -2.97
N MET A 153 18.50 -12.14 -1.71
CA MET A 153 17.84 -13.41 -1.39
C MET A 153 17.20 -13.36 -0.01
N LEU A 154 16.02 -13.98 0.12
CA LEU A 154 15.38 -14.28 1.41
C LEU A 154 15.76 -15.71 1.84
N TYR A 155 15.93 -15.92 3.15
CA TYR A 155 15.95 -17.26 3.74
C TYR A 155 14.51 -17.70 4.03
N PHE A 156 13.79 -18.02 2.96
CA PHE A 156 12.35 -18.24 2.95
C PHE A 156 12.01 -19.47 2.11
N LYS A 157 10.92 -20.18 2.46
CA LYS A 157 10.51 -21.46 1.85
C LYS A 157 11.69 -22.45 1.76
N GLU A 158 12.13 -22.81 0.55
CA GLU A 158 13.15 -23.82 0.29
C GLU A 158 14.50 -23.43 0.90
N ASP A 159 14.74 -22.14 1.11
CA ASP A 159 16.00 -21.59 1.60
C ASP A 159 16.07 -21.39 3.11
N ILE A 160 15.06 -21.85 3.85
CA ILE A 160 14.99 -21.61 5.30
C ILE A 160 16.15 -22.24 6.07
N ALA A 161 16.71 -23.35 5.56
CA ALA A 161 17.82 -24.08 6.17
C ALA A 161 19.19 -23.50 5.80
N GLU A 162 19.26 -22.63 4.80
CA GLU A 162 20.51 -22.08 4.32
C GLU A 162 21.15 -21.14 5.34
N ILE A 163 22.48 -21.24 5.44
CA ILE A 163 23.31 -20.43 6.35
C ILE A 163 24.21 -19.45 5.60
N VAL A 164 24.31 -19.61 4.28
CA VAL A 164 25.07 -18.75 3.36
C VAL A 164 24.17 -18.36 2.19
N CYS A 165 24.41 -17.18 1.62
CA CYS A 165 23.69 -16.73 0.44
C CYS A 165 24.19 -17.47 -0.80
N ARG A 166 23.27 -18.02 -1.61
CA ARG A 166 23.60 -18.78 -2.82
C ARG A 166 24.31 -17.96 -3.91
N HIS A 167 24.18 -16.64 -3.90
CA HIS A 167 24.69 -15.77 -4.96
C HIS A 167 26.06 -15.15 -4.65
N TYR A 168 26.27 -14.70 -3.41
CA TYR A 168 27.49 -13.99 -3.01
C TYR A 168 28.25 -14.69 -1.87
N ASN A 169 27.81 -15.88 -1.46
CA ASN A 169 28.36 -16.63 -0.33
C ASN A 169 28.41 -15.83 1.00
N ALA A 170 27.58 -14.80 1.11
CA ALA A 170 27.51 -13.96 2.30
C ALA A 170 26.88 -14.73 3.47
N PRO A 171 27.38 -14.59 4.70
CA PRO A 171 26.86 -15.32 5.86
C PRO A 171 25.48 -14.78 6.28
N ARG A 172 24.57 -15.68 6.65
CA ARG A 172 23.26 -15.34 7.22
C ARG A 172 23.38 -14.73 8.62
N PHE A 173 24.29 -15.26 9.43
CA PHE A 173 24.41 -14.95 10.85
C PHE A 173 25.66 -14.11 11.16
N LYS A 174 25.57 -13.27 12.19
CA LYS A 174 26.69 -12.50 12.71
C LYS A 174 27.73 -13.42 13.34
N PRO A 175 29.04 -13.09 13.26
CA PRO A 175 30.09 -13.90 13.86
C PRO A 175 29.91 -13.98 15.38
N LYS A 176 30.04 -15.19 15.94
CA LYS A 176 29.99 -15.41 17.40
C LYS A 176 31.26 -14.87 18.04
N SER A 177 31.13 -14.15 19.16
CA SER A 177 32.30 -13.71 19.94
C SER A 177 33.03 -14.93 20.52
N ARG A 178 34.37 -14.95 20.38
CA ARG A 178 35.26 -16.03 20.87
C ARG A 178 35.05 -16.38 22.36
N ASN A 179 34.54 -15.43 23.16
CA ASN A 179 34.42 -15.59 24.62
C ASN A 179 33.06 -16.15 25.09
N ARG A 180 32.13 -16.49 24.20
CA ARG A 180 30.80 -17.03 24.60
C ARG A 180 30.33 -18.17 23.67
N ARG A 181 30.78 -19.40 23.97
CA ARG A 181 30.39 -20.63 23.25
C ARG A 181 28.88 -20.96 23.26
N LYS A 182 28.04 -20.25 24.03
CA LYS A 182 26.59 -20.47 24.14
C LYS A 182 25.73 -19.30 23.58
N GLN A 183 26.24 -18.52 22.63
CA GLN A 183 25.44 -17.43 22.04
C GLN A 183 24.52 -17.96 20.94
N LYS A 184 23.22 -17.60 21.00
CA LYS A 184 22.24 -17.88 19.94
C LYS A 184 22.67 -17.21 18.64
N ASP A 185 22.40 -17.89 17.52
CA ASP A 185 22.62 -17.31 16.19
C ASP A 185 21.73 -16.08 15.99
N VAL A 186 22.35 -14.99 15.56
CA VAL A 186 21.68 -13.72 15.31
C VAL A 186 21.86 -13.39 13.83
N PRO A 187 20.77 -13.27 13.05
CA PRO A 187 20.88 -12.95 11.63
C PRO A 187 21.45 -11.55 11.44
N VAL A 188 22.14 -11.37 10.30
CA VAL A 188 22.69 -10.08 9.90
C VAL A 188 21.56 -9.10 9.62
N SER A 189 20.57 -9.53 8.83
CA SER A 189 19.46 -8.69 8.36
C SER A 189 18.12 -9.43 8.44
N ARG A 190 17.04 -8.68 8.67
CA ARG A 190 15.69 -9.24 8.85
C ARG A 190 14.60 -8.25 8.44
N MET A 191 13.62 -8.78 7.72
CA MET A 191 12.39 -8.07 7.39
C MET A 191 11.23 -8.62 8.24
N PHE A 192 10.16 -7.84 8.30
CA PHE A 192 8.93 -8.23 8.98
C PHE A 192 7.82 -8.35 7.95
N TYR A 193 7.27 -9.55 7.80
CA TYR A 193 6.11 -9.81 6.97
C TYR A 193 4.88 -9.95 7.85
N PHE A 194 3.80 -9.29 7.47
CA PHE A 194 2.53 -9.37 8.15
C PHE A 194 1.51 -10.02 7.20
N PRO A 195 1.12 -11.28 7.46
CA PRO A 195 0.21 -12.02 6.60
C PRO A 195 -1.11 -11.27 6.38
N ILE A 196 -1.52 -11.20 5.11
CA ILE A 196 -2.71 -10.43 4.71
C ILE A 196 -4.00 -11.23 4.84
N ILE A 197 -3.94 -12.55 4.63
CA ILE A 197 -5.12 -13.43 4.63
C ILE A 197 -5.91 -13.33 5.95
N PRO A 198 -5.29 -13.48 7.14
CA PRO A 198 -6.03 -13.36 8.40
C PRO A 198 -6.59 -11.97 8.65
N ARG A 199 -6.02 -10.93 8.04
CA ARG A 199 -6.50 -9.55 8.18
C ARG A 199 -7.72 -9.29 7.30
N LEU A 200 -7.73 -9.83 6.08
CA LEU A 200 -8.89 -9.78 5.19
C LEU A 200 -10.06 -10.56 5.77
N GLN A 201 -9.83 -11.76 6.29
CA GLN A 201 -10.86 -12.55 6.99
C GLN A 201 -11.46 -11.79 8.18
N ARG A 202 -10.66 -10.99 8.91
CA ARG A 202 -11.17 -10.16 10.01
C ARG A 202 -12.12 -9.05 9.58
N LEU A 203 -11.96 -8.52 8.37
CA LEU A 203 -12.90 -7.52 7.87
C LEU A 203 -14.31 -8.12 7.78
N TYR A 204 -14.40 -9.40 7.41
CA TYR A 204 -15.65 -10.18 7.36
C TYR A 204 -16.10 -10.74 8.71
N ALA A 205 -15.18 -10.96 9.66
CA ALA A 205 -15.53 -11.45 10.98
C ALA A 205 -16.13 -10.37 11.92
N SER A 206 -15.99 -9.09 11.56
CA SER A 206 -16.40 -7.94 12.39
C SER A 206 -17.68 -7.29 11.85
N MET A 207 -18.71 -7.18 12.69
CA MET A 207 -19.97 -6.49 12.37
C MET A 207 -19.76 -5.03 11.94
N ARG A 208 -18.68 -4.38 12.40
CA ARG A 208 -18.37 -2.98 12.04
C ARG A 208 -17.83 -2.79 10.63
N SER A 209 -17.37 -3.86 9.98
CA SER A 209 -16.67 -3.76 8.70
C SER A 209 -17.25 -4.66 7.63
N ALA A 210 -17.84 -5.80 8.00
CA ALA A 210 -18.27 -6.83 7.06
C ALA A 210 -19.27 -6.31 6.02
N ALA A 211 -20.31 -5.58 6.45
CA ALA A 211 -21.29 -5.00 5.53
C ALA A 211 -20.64 -4.01 4.54
N HIS A 212 -19.71 -3.18 5.01
CA HIS A 212 -19.00 -2.22 4.18
C HIS A 212 -18.09 -2.85 3.12
N MET A 213 -17.71 -4.13 3.26
CA MET A 213 -16.88 -4.82 2.25
C MET A 213 -17.62 -5.08 0.93
N ARG A 214 -18.94 -4.90 0.89
CA ARG A 214 -19.73 -4.95 -0.35
C ARG A 214 -20.12 -3.57 -0.85
N TRP A 215 -19.70 -2.50 -0.16
CA TRP A 215 -20.10 -1.13 -0.48
C TRP A 215 -19.84 -0.76 -1.94
N HIS A 216 -18.66 -1.13 -2.48
CA HIS A 216 -18.30 -0.84 -3.88
C HIS A 216 -19.30 -1.40 -4.92
N ASN A 217 -20.07 -2.43 -4.57
CA ASN A 217 -21.08 -3.06 -5.42
C ASN A 217 -22.49 -2.54 -5.11
N ASP A 218 -22.77 -2.25 -3.84
CA ASP A 218 -24.11 -1.91 -3.36
C ASP A 218 -24.42 -0.40 -3.47
N HIS A 219 -23.39 0.44 -3.60
CA HIS A 219 -23.58 1.89 -3.73
C HIS A 219 -24.17 2.26 -5.09
N ILE A 220 -24.95 3.35 -5.09
CA ILE A 220 -25.45 3.97 -6.32
C ILE A 220 -24.51 5.13 -6.65
N PRO A 221 -23.79 5.09 -7.78
CA PRO A 221 -22.91 6.17 -8.21
C PRO A 221 -23.68 7.48 -8.40
N GLN A 222 -23.06 8.60 -8.06
CA GLN A 222 -23.58 9.92 -8.44
C GLN A 222 -23.26 10.20 -9.91
N GLU A 223 -24.24 10.72 -10.66
CA GLU A 223 -24.03 11.05 -12.07
C GLU A 223 -22.99 12.16 -12.24
N GLY A 224 -22.02 11.94 -13.13
CA GLY A 224 -21.00 12.93 -13.51
C GLY A 224 -19.85 13.12 -12.52
N VAL A 225 -19.84 12.44 -11.37
CA VAL A 225 -18.78 12.58 -10.34
C VAL A 225 -18.18 11.22 -10.01
N ILE A 226 -16.85 11.13 -10.03
CA ILE A 226 -16.13 9.94 -9.58
C ILE A 226 -15.86 10.12 -8.08
N THR A 227 -16.49 9.29 -7.25
CA THR A 227 -16.36 9.30 -5.79
C THR A 227 -15.52 8.13 -5.27
N HIS A 228 -15.36 7.08 -6.07
CA HIS A 228 -14.64 5.88 -5.67
C HIS A 228 -13.95 5.17 -6.85
N PRO A 229 -12.80 4.48 -6.65
CA PRO A 229 -12.13 3.73 -7.70
C PRO A 229 -12.96 2.67 -8.43
N SER A 230 -14.04 2.14 -7.84
CA SER A 230 -14.96 1.21 -8.51
C SER A 230 -15.66 1.82 -9.72
N GLU A 231 -15.79 3.14 -9.76
CA GLU A 231 -16.49 3.85 -10.82
C GLU A 231 -15.59 4.11 -12.04
N VAL A 232 -14.26 3.91 -11.92
CA VAL A 232 -13.31 4.21 -12.99
C VAL A 232 -13.16 3.07 -14.00
N GLU A 233 -12.75 3.43 -15.22
CA GLU A 233 -12.63 2.50 -16.34
C GLU A 233 -11.65 1.33 -16.06
N ALA A 234 -10.56 1.59 -15.31
CA ALA A 234 -9.59 0.55 -15.00
C ALA A 234 -10.20 -0.59 -14.15
N TRP A 235 -11.05 -0.25 -13.18
CA TRP A 235 -11.76 -1.22 -12.35
C TRP A 235 -12.84 -1.94 -13.15
N LYS A 236 -13.68 -1.19 -13.88
CA LYS A 236 -14.73 -1.75 -14.74
C LYS A 236 -14.16 -2.67 -15.82
N HIS A 237 -12.99 -2.35 -16.37
CA HIS A 237 -12.26 -3.23 -17.28
C HIS A 237 -11.83 -4.51 -16.58
N PHE A 238 -11.24 -4.42 -15.38
CA PHE A 238 -10.85 -5.60 -14.59
C PHE A 238 -12.04 -6.54 -14.34
N ASP A 239 -13.18 -5.99 -13.93
CA ASP A 239 -14.39 -6.78 -13.65
C ASP A 239 -14.96 -7.45 -14.91
N ARG A 240 -14.92 -6.77 -16.06
CA ARG A 240 -15.32 -7.36 -17.37
C ARG A 240 -14.38 -8.47 -17.81
N THR A 241 -13.08 -8.32 -17.55
CA THR A 241 -12.07 -9.32 -17.92
C THR A 241 -12.10 -10.54 -17.00
N HIS A 242 -12.47 -10.36 -15.72
CA HIS A 242 -12.53 -11.42 -14.72
C HIS A 242 -13.94 -11.57 -14.12
N PRO A 243 -14.96 -11.94 -14.92
CA PRO A 243 -16.35 -11.95 -14.47
C PRO A 243 -16.61 -12.93 -13.33
N THR A 244 -15.89 -14.06 -13.28
CA THR A 244 -16.00 -15.03 -12.19
C THR A 244 -15.49 -14.50 -10.85
N PHE A 245 -14.48 -13.63 -10.87
CA PHE A 245 -14.00 -12.94 -9.69
C PHE A 245 -14.97 -11.83 -9.28
N ALA A 246 -15.45 -11.04 -10.24
CA ALA A 246 -16.34 -9.91 -9.99
C ALA A 246 -17.75 -10.31 -9.56
N ALA A 247 -18.22 -11.50 -9.97
CA ALA A 247 -19.54 -12.03 -9.62
C ALA A 247 -19.74 -12.26 -8.12
N GLU A 248 -18.66 -12.37 -7.34
CA GLU A 248 -18.70 -12.43 -5.88
C GLU A 248 -18.29 -11.06 -5.31
N PRO A 249 -19.26 -10.23 -4.84
CA PRO A 249 -18.98 -8.89 -4.31
C PRO A 249 -18.10 -8.90 -3.07
N ARG A 250 -17.98 -10.04 -2.36
CA ARG A 250 -17.08 -10.16 -1.20
C ARG A 250 -15.62 -10.41 -1.60
N ASN A 251 -15.31 -10.57 -2.88
CA ASN A 251 -13.91 -10.63 -3.33
C ASN A 251 -13.24 -9.25 -3.21
N VAL A 252 -11.99 -9.25 -2.73
CA VAL A 252 -11.32 -8.03 -2.30
C VAL A 252 -10.39 -7.48 -3.38
N ARG A 253 -10.55 -6.19 -3.69
CA ARG A 253 -9.67 -5.45 -4.59
C ARG A 253 -8.74 -4.57 -3.77
N LEU A 254 -7.43 -4.75 -4.00
CA LEU A 254 -6.37 -4.16 -3.20
C LEU A 254 -5.60 -3.13 -4.01
N ALA A 255 -5.14 -2.08 -3.34
CA ALA A 255 -4.06 -1.23 -3.82
C ALA A 255 -2.84 -1.31 -2.90
N LEU A 256 -1.65 -1.30 -3.51
CA LEU A 256 -0.39 -1.37 -2.81
C LEU A 256 0.30 -0.01 -2.84
N CYS A 257 0.74 0.50 -1.70
CA CYS A 257 1.67 1.61 -1.67
C CYS A 257 3.00 1.23 -1.00
N ALA A 258 4.09 1.75 -1.53
CA ALA A 258 5.43 1.55 -0.98
C ALA A 258 6.26 2.80 -1.23
N ASP A 259 6.96 3.25 -0.19
CA ASP A 259 7.86 4.39 -0.25
C ASP A 259 9.02 4.18 0.74
N GLY A 260 10.15 4.85 0.53
CA GLY A 260 11.28 4.83 1.45
C GLY A 260 11.18 5.97 2.46
N PHE A 261 11.21 5.67 3.76
CA PHE A 261 11.23 6.70 4.82
C PHE A 261 12.43 6.54 5.75
N THR A 262 12.86 7.63 6.37
CA THR A 262 13.92 7.62 7.39
C THR A 262 13.30 7.72 8.78
N PRO A 263 13.33 6.66 9.61
CA PRO A 263 12.69 6.64 10.94
C PRO A 263 13.45 7.48 11.99
N PHE A 264 14.71 7.82 11.73
CA PHE A 264 15.54 8.62 12.64
C PHE A 264 15.78 10.02 12.03
N SER A 265 15.88 11.05 12.88
CA SER A 265 16.03 12.46 12.48
C SER A 265 17.11 12.69 11.43
N GLN A 266 17.02 13.81 10.69
CA GLN A 266 18.00 14.24 9.66
C GLN A 266 19.48 14.28 10.13
N SER A 267 19.73 14.28 11.45
CA SER A 267 21.05 14.27 12.07
C SER A 267 21.68 12.87 12.24
N ALA A 268 20.93 11.80 11.99
CA ALA A 268 21.38 10.41 12.16
C ALA A 268 21.93 9.83 10.84
N THR A 269 22.70 8.74 10.92
CA THR A 269 23.16 8.01 9.74
C THR A 269 21.99 7.64 8.82
N PRO A 270 22.13 7.75 7.48
CA PRO A 270 21.03 7.51 6.56
C PRO A 270 20.53 6.07 6.72
N TYR A 271 19.32 5.94 7.25
CA TYR A 271 18.62 4.67 7.45
C TYR A 271 17.32 4.73 6.67
N SER A 272 17.20 4.00 5.57
CA SER A 272 15.96 3.92 4.79
C SER A 272 15.17 2.67 5.18
N CYS A 273 13.98 2.84 5.72
CA CYS A 273 13.01 1.77 5.95
C CYS A 273 11.94 1.84 4.86
N TRP A 274 11.52 0.67 4.35
CA TRP A 274 10.53 0.57 3.29
C TRP A 274 9.31 -0.22 3.80
N PRO A 275 8.23 0.48 4.19
CA PRO A 275 6.95 -0.13 4.45
C PRO A 275 6.24 -0.42 3.13
N VAL A 276 5.58 -1.58 3.05
CA VAL A 276 4.61 -1.89 2.01
C VAL A 276 3.25 -1.98 2.67
N ILE A 277 2.32 -1.15 2.22
CA ILE A 277 0.97 -1.04 2.77
C ILE A 277 -0.01 -1.49 1.70
N LEU A 278 -1.02 -2.26 2.11
CA LEU A 278 -2.14 -2.66 1.27
C LEU A 278 -3.43 -2.03 1.78
N THR A 279 -4.26 -1.58 0.87
CA THR A 279 -5.55 -0.96 1.18
C THR A 279 -6.67 -1.71 0.45
N PRO A 280 -7.71 -2.20 1.16
CA PRO A 280 -8.89 -2.79 0.55
C PRO A 280 -9.83 -1.70 0.05
N TYR A 281 -9.98 -1.60 -1.26
CA TYR A 281 -10.89 -0.64 -1.91
C TYR A 281 -12.33 -1.13 -1.98
N ASN A 282 -12.66 -2.23 -1.34
CA ASN A 282 -14.04 -2.65 -1.19
C ASN A 282 -14.85 -1.69 -0.30
N LEU A 283 -14.15 -1.04 0.63
CA LEU A 283 -14.70 -0.16 1.65
C LEU A 283 -15.07 1.20 1.07
N PRO A 284 -16.03 1.91 1.69
CA PRO A 284 -16.41 3.26 1.29
C PRO A 284 -15.25 4.26 1.44
N PRO A 285 -15.26 5.39 0.70
CA PRO A 285 -14.20 6.40 0.71
C PRO A 285 -13.82 6.91 2.10
N GLU A 286 -14.79 7.01 3.02
CA GLU A 286 -14.60 7.51 4.38
C GLU A 286 -13.80 6.53 5.26
N LEU A 287 -13.77 5.25 4.88
CA LEU A 287 -13.11 4.20 5.64
C LEU A 287 -11.82 3.73 4.98
N CYS A 288 -11.79 3.56 3.66
CA CYS A 288 -10.76 2.79 2.98
C CYS A 288 -9.32 3.32 3.23
N MET A 289 -9.14 4.64 3.33
CA MET A 289 -7.83 5.26 3.57
C MET A 289 -7.56 5.60 5.05
N THR A 290 -8.35 5.08 5.99
CA THR A 290 -8.12 5.31 7.42
C THR A 290 -7.18 4.25 8.03
N THR A 291 -6.49 4.61 9.12
CA THR A 291 -5.44 3.79 9.75
C THR A 291 -5.85 2.33 10.03
N PRO A 292 -7.08 1.99 10.47
CA PRO A 292 -7.47 0.60 10.72
C PRO A 292 -7.49 -0.29 9.46
N TYR A 293 -7.66 0.29 8.28
CA TYR A 293 -7.81 -0.43 7.01
C TYR A 293 -6.58 -0.34 6.10
N MET A 294 -5.57 0.44 6.50
CA MET A 294 -4.25 0.47 5.86
C MET A 294 -3.35 -0.65 6.43
N PHE A 295 -3.27 -1.77 5.72
CA PHE A 295 -2.55 -2.95 6.18
C PHE A 295 -1.06 -2.87 5.88
N LEU A 296 -0.27 -2.55 6.91
CA LEU A 296 1.18 -2.68 6.86
C LEU A 296 1.59 -4.14 6.66
N SER A 297 1.95 -4.51 5.43
CA SER A 297 2.16 -5.89 4.99
C SER A 297 3.62 -6.29 5.03
N LEU A 298 4.55 -5.36 4.75
CA LEU A 298 5.99 -5.58 4.89
C LEU A 298 6.65 -4.39 5.58
N ILE A 299 7.69 -4.67 6.37
CA ILE A 299 8.66 -3.68 6.82
C ILE A 299 10.04 -4.21 6.46
N ILE A 300 10.70 -3.52 5.54
CA ILE A 300 12.05 -3.85 5.10
C ILE A 300 13.02 -2.88 5.78
N SER A 301 13.94 -3.47 6.55
CA SER A 301 14.89 -2.72 7.36
C SER A 301 16.03 -2.17 6.50
N GLY A 302 16.43 -0.92 6.78
CA GLY A 302 17.60 -0.28 6.17
C GLY A 302 18.93 -0.93 6.61
N PRO A 303 20.08 -0.46 6.07
CA PRO A 303 20.33 0.96 5.80
C PRO A 303 20.27 1.39 4.33
N HIS A 304 20.28 0.47 3.37
CA HIS A 304 20.43 0.80 1.95
C HIS A 304 19.09 0.82 1.19
N ASN A 305 18.99 1.69 0.18
CA ASN A 305 17.87 1.69 -0.76
C ASN A 305 17.83 0.35 -1.51
N LEU A 306 16.65 -0.28 -1.53
CA LEU A 306 16.42 -1.59 -2.11
C LEU A 306 16.56 -1.62 -3.63
N LYS A 307 16.36 -0.48 -4.31
CA LYS A 307 16.40 -0.35 -5.77
C LYS A 307 15.63 -1.49 -6.45
N LEU A 308 16.30 -2.30 -7.28
CA LEU A 308 15.67 -3.40 -8.00
C LEU A 308 15.33 -4.59 -7.09
N ASN A 309 16.02 -4.74 -5.96
CA ASN A 309 15.88 -5.87 -5.05
C ASN A 309 14.57 -5.86 -4.26
N ILE A 310 13.73 -4.83 -4.35
CA ILE A 310 12.42 -4.79 -3.68
C ILE A 310 11.56 -6.04 -3.99
N ASP A 311 11.69 -6.59 -5.20
CA ASP A 311 10.98 -7.79 -5.63
C ASP A 311 11.33 -9.02 -4.78
N VAL A 312 12.59 -9.12 -4.32
CA VAL A 312 13.03 -10.18 -3.40
C VAL A 312 12.18 -10.18 -2.14
N PHE A 313 11.86 -9.00 -1.61
CA PHE A 313 11.12 -8.85 -0.36
C PHE A 313 9.60 -9.01 -0.54
N LEU A 314 9.09 -8.78 -1.75
CA LEU A 314 7.66 -8.92 -2.06
C LEU A 314 7.22 -10.38 -2.21
N GLN A 315 8.15 -11.35 -2.32
CA GLN A 315 7.83 -12.78 -2.50
C GLN A 315 6.73 -13.31 -1.55
N PRO A 316 6.79 -13.12 -0.21
CA PRO A 316 5.76 -13.67 0.68
C PRO A 316 4.38 -13.04 0.47
N LEU A 317 4.34 -11.78 0.03
CA LEU A 317 3.10 -11.08 -0.29
C LEU A 317 2.51 -11.61 -1.60
N ILE A 318 3.35 -11.77 -2.63
CA ILE A 318 2.95 -12.34 -3.92
C ILE A 318 2.42 -13.76 -3.74
N ASP A 319 3.06 -14.59 -2.92
CA ASP A 319 2.55 -15.94 -2.59
C ASP A 319 1.13 -15.91 -2.02
N ASN A 320 0.84 -14.98 -1.11
CA ASN A 320 -0.51 -14.83 -0.54
C ASN A 320 -1.51 -14.31 -1.56
N LEU A 321 -1.11 -13.39 -2.44
CA LEU A 321 -1.97 -12.88 -3.52
C LEU A 321 -2.26 -13.95 -4.57
N SER A 322 -1.28 -14.79 -4.92
CA SER A 322 -1.47 -15.93 -5.83
C SER A 322 -2.41 -16.97 -5.21
N LEU A 323 -2.19 -17.36 -3.95
CA LEU A 323 -3.08 -18.27 -3.22
C LEU A 323 -4.52 -17.74 -3.16
N LEU A 324 -4.69 -16.46 -2.83
CA LEU A 324 -6.00 -15.81 -2.77
C LEU A 324 -6.69 -15.76 -4.15
N TRP A 325 -5.94 -15.67 -5.24
CA TRP A 325 -6.51 -15.61 -6.58
C TRP A 325 -6.88 -17.00 -7.13
N GLU A 326 -5.95 -17.95 -7.05
CA GLU A 326 -6.07 -19.26 -7.69
C GLU A 326 -6.99 -20.19 -6.91
N GLU A 327 -6.74 -20.35 -5.61
CA GLU A 327 -7.48 -21.25 -4.73
C GLU A 327 -8.57 -20.49 -3.98
N GLY A 328 -8.22 -19.34 -3.41
CA GLY A 328 -9.04 -18.62 -2.43
C GLY A 328 -9.02 -19.29 -1.06
N VAL A 329 -9.63 -18.65 -0.07
CA VAL A 329 -9.64 -19.12 1.33
C VAL A 329 -11.04 -19.11 1.92
N SER A 330 -11.42 -20.20 2.61
CA SER A 330 -12.72 -20.27 3.30
C SER A 330 -12.83 -19.13 4.32
N THR A 331 -13.90 -18.34 4.21
CA THR A 331 -14.13 -17.16 5.03
C THR A 331 -15.59 -17.07 5.41
N TYR A 332 -15.86 -16.68 6.64
CA TYR A 332 -17.21 -16.46 7.13
C TYR A 332 -17.50 -14.96 7.14
N ASP A 333 -18.59 -14.56 6.50
CA ASP A 333 -19.11 -13.19 6.54
C ASP A 333 -20.15 -13.10 7.63
N ILE A 334 -19.85 -12.37 8.71
CA ILE A 334 -20.79 -12.18 9.83
C ILE A 334 -22.01 -11.33 9.44
N SER A 335 -21.90 -10.47 8.42
CA SER A 335 -23.01 -9.62 7.98
C SER A 335 -24.08 -10.42 7.24
N THR A 336 -23.68 -11.38 6.40
CA THR A 336 -24.61 -12.27 5.68
C THR A 336 -24.82 -13.61 6.37
N LYS A 337 -24.01 -13.91 7.40
CA LYS A 337 -23.94 -15.21 8.09
C LYS A 337 -23.76 -16.39 7.12
N GLN A 338 -22.83 -16.24 6.19
CA GLN A 338 -22.53 -17.26 5.17
C GLN A 338 -21.03 -17.49 5.06
N ASN A 339 -20.66 -18.72 4.75
CA ASN A 339 -19.31 -19.03 4.31
C ASN A 339 -19.18 -18.78 2.80
N PHE A 340 -18.02 -18.30 2.40
CA PHE A 340 -17.68 -18.08 1.00
C PHE A 340 -16.17 -18.29 0.79
N THR A 341 -15.78 -18.51 -0.45
CA THR A 341 -14.37 -18.57 -0.83
C THR A 341 -13.86 -17.16 -1.10
N LEU A 342 -13.18 -16.57 -0.12
CA LEU A 342 -12.56 -15.27 -0.25
C LEU A 342 -11.43 -15.33 -1.27
N ARG A 343 -11.54 -14.51 -2.31
CA ARG A 343 -10.45 -14.19 -3.23
C ARG A 343 -10.05 -12.74 -3.13
N ALA A 344 -8.82 -12.43 -3.55
CA ALA A 344 -8.35 -11.06 -3.62
C ALA A 344 -7.47 -10.82 -4.84
N ALA A 345 -7.48 -9.58 -5.34
CA ALA A 345 -6.67 -9.14 -6.46
C ALA A 345 -6.02 -7.79 -6.19
N LEU A 346 -4.77 -7.64 -6.57
CA LEU A 346 -4.07 -6.36 -6.58
C LEU A 346 -4.36 -5.60 -7.89
N LEU A 347 -5.06 -4.47 -7.81
CA LEU A 347 -5.39 -3.68 -9.00
C LEU A 347 -4.18 -2.87 -9.49
N TRP A 348 -3.49 -2.18 -8.58
CA TRP A 348 -2.36 -1.34 -8.93
C TRP A 348 -1.49 -1.01 -7.72
N THR A 349 -0.29 -0.51 -8.01
CA THR A 349 0.57 0.12 -7.01
C THR A 349 0.44 1.64 -7.04
N ILE A 350 0.72 2.31 -5.94
CA ILE A 350 0.74 3.77 -5.80
C ILE A 350 2.07 4.15 -5.15
N GLY A 351 2.78 5.10 -5.74
CA GLY A 351 4.02 5.62 -5.17
C GLY A 351 4.50 6.85 -5.89
N ASP A 352 5.55 7.47 -5.38
CA ASP A 352 6.23 8.55 -6.10
C ASP A 352 6.91 8.01 -7.39
N PHE A 353 7.47 8.91 -8.20
CA PHE A 353 8.05 8.51 -9.48
C PHE A 353 9.29 7.58 -9.35
N PRO A 354 10.18 7.74 -8.36
CA PRO A 354 11.18 6.72 -8.01
C PRO A 354 10.60 5.35 -7.63
N ALA A 355 9.62 5.29 -6.71
CA ALA A 355 8.99 4.05 -6.27
C ALA A 355 8.26 3.35 -7.42
N TYR A 356 7.61 4.11 -8.30
CA TYR A 356 7.05 3.61 -9.56
C TYR A 356 8.09 2.78 -10.31
N GLY A 357 9.29 3.34 -10.53
CA GLY A 357 10.31 2.67 -11.32
C GLY A 357 10.87 1.41 -10.66
N MET A 358 10.97 1.41 -9.33
CA MET A 358 11.40 0.24 -8.55
C MET A 358 10.37 -0.91 -8.63
N LEU A 359 9.08 -0.59 -8.54
CA LEU A 359 7.99 -1.56 -8.55
C LEU A 359 7.66 -2.06 -9.96
N SER A 360 7.69 -1.18 -10.97
CA SER A 360 7.36 -1.54 -12.35
C SER A 360 8.51 -2.19 -13.11
N GLY A 361 9.75 -1.92 -12.69
CA GLY A 361 10.94 -2.30 -13.46
C GLY A 361 11.22 -1.35 -14.64
N TRP A 362 10.58 -0.20 -14.72
CA TRP A 362 10.89 0.85 -15.70
C TRP A 362 11.71 1.95 -15.04
N ASN A 363 12.94 2.21 -15.49
CA ASN A 363 13.72 3.28 -14.88
C ASN A 363 13.07 4.65 -15.15
N THR A 364 12.89 5.42 -14.09
CA THR A 364 12.32 6.78 -14.11
C THR A 364 13.40 7.87 -14.16
N SER A 365 14.66 7.49 -14.43
CA SER A 365 15.79 8.38 -14.67
C SER A 365 16.27 8.37 -16.13
N GLY A 366 16.82 9.49 -16.60
CA GLY A 366 17.38 9.62 -17.95
C GLY A 366 16.48 10.37 -18.94
N LYS A 367 16.51 9.97 -20.22
CA LYS A 367 15.70 10.58 -21.30
C LYS A 367 14.40 9.83 -21.55
N LEU A 368 14.38 8.52 -21.29
CA LEU A 368 13.28 7.58 -21.50
C LEU A 368 12.43 7.38 -20.23
N VAL A 369 12.28 8.41 -19.40
CA VAL A 369 11.68 8.25 -18.06
C VAL A 369 10.19 7.94 -18.07
N CYS A 370 9.47 8.40 -19.10
CA CYS A 370 8.02 8.29 -19.13
C CYS A 370 7.61 6.86 -19.52
N PRO A 371 6.93 6.11 -18.63
CA PRO A 371 6.53 4.73 -18.90
C PRO A 371 5.40 4.64 -19.95
N TYR A 372 4.71 5.75 -20.24
CA TYR A 372 3.65 5.81 -21.23
C TYR A 372 4.16 6.22 -22.62
N CYS A 373 5.09 7.19 -22.68
CA CYS A 373 5.68 7.61 -23.95
C CYS A 373 6.81 6.67 -24.40
N MET A 374 7.47 6.00 -23.45
CA MET A 374 8.58 5.08 -23.68
C MET A 374 9.64 5.65 -24.64
N GLU A 375 10.08 4.87 -25.63
CA GLU A 375 11.02 5.27 -26.69
C GLU A 375 10.54 6.42 -27.57
N ASN A 376 9.22 6.65 -27.61
CA ASN A 376 8.62 7.72 -28.39
C ASN A 376 8.71 9.09 -27.70
N THR A 377 9.25 9.13 -26.48
CA THR A 377 9.58 10.39 -25.82
C THR A 377 10.52 11.23 -26.68
N LYS A 378 10.29 12.53 -26.71
CA LYS A 378 11.09 13.46 -27.52
C LYS A 378 11.99 14.35 -26.66
N SER A 379 12.40 13.85 -25.50
CA SER A 379 13.24 14.60 -24.57
C SER A 379 14.55 15.08 -25.22
N PHE A 380 15.03 16.22 -24.75
CA PHE A 380 16.32 16.76 -25.16
C PHE A 380 17.09 17.27 -23.95
N THR A 381 18.40 17.44 -24.12
CA THR A 381 19.27 17.95 -23.07
C THR A 381 19.48 19.44 -23.31
N LEU A 382 19.25 20.25 -22.26
CA LEU A 382 19.52 21.69 -22.31
C LEU A 382 21.01 21.94 -22.51
N LYS A 383 21.37 22.83 -23.45
CA LYS A 383 22.77 23.10 -23.82
C LYS A 383 23.63 23.54 -22.64
N TYR A 384 23.13 24.47 -21.81
CA TYR A 384 23.88 25.06 -20.71
C TYR A 384 23.69 24.30 -19.40
N GLY A 385 22.44 23.98 -19.04
CA GLY A 385 22.14 23.28 -17.80
C GLY A 385 22.45 21.78 -17.81
N ARG A 386 22.70 21.19 -18.99
CA ARG A 386 22.91 19.74 -19.22
C ARG A 386 21.84 18.81 -18.62
N LYS A 387 20.69 19.36 -18.21
CA LYS A 387 19.53 18.63 -17.70
C LYS A 387 18.67 18.14 -18.87
N ASN A 388 18.12 16.94 -18.73
CA ASN A 388 17.09 16.45 -19.65
C ASN A 388 15.79 17.21 -19.40
N THR A 389 15.09 17.54 -20.47
CA THR A 389 13.82 18.25 -20.42
C THR A 389 12.85 17.71 -21.46
N TRP A 390 11.57 17.82 -21.12
CA TRP A 390 10.42 17.51 -21.98
C TRP A 390 9.66 18.79 -22.34
N PHE A 391 10.24 19.96 -22.05
CA PHE A 391 9.68 21.30 -22.28
C PHE A 391 9.52 21.59 -23.77
N ASN A 392 8.45 21.07 -24.35
CA ASN A 392 7.77 21.43 -25.60
C ASN A 392 6.74 20.35 -25.99
N PHE A 393 6.94 19.14 -25.48
CA PHE A 393 6.29 17.92 -25.98
C PHE A 393 4.94 17.65 -25.37
N HIS A 394 4.58 18.29 -24.26
CA HIS A 394 3.21 18.28 -23.75
C HIS A 394 2.21 18.80 -24.82
N ARG A 395 2.65 19.65 -25.76
CA ARG A 395 1.82 20.15 -26.87
C ARG A 395 1.40 19.08 -27.86
N MET A 396 2.09 17.93 -27.93
CA MET A 396 1.73 16.86 -28.86
C MET A 396 0.37 16.23 -28.52
N PHE A 397 -0.04 16.31 -27.26
CA PHE A 397 -1.33 15.82 -26.75
C PHE A 397 -2.51 16.75 -27.04
N LEU A 398 -2.26 17.97 -27.52
CA LEU A 398 -3.32 18.90 -27.90
C LEU A 398 -3.97 18.47 -29.24
N PRO A 399 -5.20 18.93 -29.53
CA PRO A 399 -5.80 18.77 -30.85
C PRO A 399 -4.90 19.35 -31.96
N GLN A 400 -4.99 18.81 -33.17
CA GLN A 400 -4.13 19.23 -34.28
C GLN A 400 -4.36 20.68 -34.72
N SER A 401 -5.59 21.17 -34.54
CA SER A 401 -5.99 22.55 -34.79
C SER A 401 -5.58 23.52 -33.67
N HIS A 402 -5.09 23.04 -32.53
CA HIS A 402 -4.84 23.88 -31.37
C HIS A 402 -3.75 24.94 -31.66
N PRO A 403 -4.00 26.25 -31.43
CA PRO A 403 -3.06 27.33 -31.78
C PRO A 403 -1.66 27.15 -31.18
N PHE A 404 -1.59 26.62 -29.94
CA PHE A 404 -0.32 26.35 -29.29
C PHE A 404 0.58 25.38 -30.05
N LYS A 405 0.08 24.47 -30.90
CA LYS A 405 0.95 23.60 -31.74
C LYS A 405 1.79 24.40 -32.75
N ARG A 406 1.27 25.54 -33.22
CA ARG A 406 1.91 26.42 -34.21
C ARG A 406 2.62 27.63 -33.59
N ASN A 407 2.46 27.87 -32.29
CA ASN A 407 3.10 28.98 -31.59
C ASN A 407 4.63 28.76 -31.54
N LYS A 408 5.36 29.64 -32.24
CA LYS A 408 6.82 29.64 -32.37
C LYS A 408 7.53 30.58 -31.38
N GLU A 409 6.76 31.37 -30.63
CA GLU A 409 7.27 32.48 -29.81
C GLU A 409 7.21 32.16 -28.32
N ALA A 410 6.06 31.68 -27.82
CA ALA A 410 5.84 31.42 -26.39
C ALA A 410 6.52 30.14 -25.87
N PHE A 411 7.01 29.28 -26.77
CA PHE A 411 7.65 28.00 -26.45
C PHE A 411 9.10 27.96 -26.96
N THR A 412 9.59 26.79 -27.38
CA THR A 412 10.92 26.73 -28.00
C THR A 412 10.92 27.53 -29.30
N LYS A 413 11.75 28.58 -29.34
CA LYS A 413 11.87 29.53 -30.45
C LYS A 413 11.94 28.80 -31.80
N ASN A 414 11.08 29.22 -32.72
CA ASN A 414 11.01 28.71 -34.09
C ASN A 414 10.65 27.21 -34.22
N LYS A 415 10.09 26.57 -33.19
CA LYS A 415 9.64 25.17 -33.26
C LYS A 415 8.11 25.02 -33.18
N MET A 416 7.55 24.44 -34.22
CA MET A 416 6.18 23.92 -34.24
C MET A 416 6.16 22.44 -33.81
N VAL A 417 5.07 22.00 -33.18
CA VAL A 417 4.86 20.61 -32.77
C VAL A 417 3.64 20.08 -33.50
N MET A 418 3.87 19.35 -34.59
CA MET A 418 2.81 18.76 -35.41
C MET A 418 2.68 17.23 -35.23
N PHE A 419 3.47 16.66 -34.32
CA PHE A 419 3.42 15.24 -33.99
C PHE A 419 2.09 14.86 -33.36
N GLN A 420 1.68 13.62 -33.62
CA GLN A 420 0.58 12.98 -32.90
C GLN A 420 1.07 12.47 -31.54
N PRO A 421 0.16 12.29 -30.56
CA PRO A 421 0.46 11.58 -29.32
C PRO A 421 1.12 10.22 -29.61
N PRO A 422 2.06 9.76 -28.76
CA PRO A 422 2.59 8.40 -28.92
C PRO A 422 1.46 7.38 -28.78
N PRO A 423 1.54 6.25 -29.49
CA PRO A 423 0.56 5.18 -29.33
C PRO A 423 0.54 4.71 -27.87
N ARG A 424 -0.65 4.46 -27.35
CA ARG A 424 -0.81 3.79 -26.05
C ARG A 424 -0.71 2.29 -26.30
N PHE A 425 0.27 1.65 -25.69
CA PHE A 425 0.40 0.21 -25.74
C PHE A 425 -0.73 -0.45 -24.94
N SER A 426 -1.29 -1.51 -25.51
CA SER A 426 -2.18 -2.45 -24.84
C SER A 426 -1.44 -3.23 -23.76
N SER A 427 -2.22 -3.91 -22.92
CA SER A 427 -1.71 -4.77 -21.86
C SER A 427 -0.84 -5.91 -22.41
N GLU A 428 -1.27 -6.50 -23.51
CA GLU A 428 -0.62 -7.59 -24.21
C GLU A 428 0.71 -7.14 -24.83
N GLU A 429 0.74 -6.00 -25.52
CA GLU A 429 1.98 -5.44 -26.10
C GLU A 429 3.02 -5.11 -25.02
N ILE A 430 2.59 -4.63 -23.84
CA ILE A 430 3.50 -4.41 -22.72
C ILE A 430 4.04 -5.75 -22.22
N PHE A 431 3.18 -6.77 -22.10
CA PHE A 431 3.59 -8.10 -21.64
C PHE A 431 4.64 -8.73 -22.56
N GLU A 432 4.43 -8.71 -23.88
CA GLU A 432 5.38 -9.23 -24.87
C GLU A 432 6.77 -8.60 -24.73
N ARG A 433 6.84 -7.31 -24.38
CA ARG A 433 8.11 -6.59 -24.16
C ARG A 433 8.82 -7.01 -22.87
N VAL A 434 8.09 -7.45 -21.84
CA VAL A 434 8.66 -7.78 -20.52
C VAL A 434 8.79 -9.28 -20.26
N GLU A 435 8.11 -10.13 -21.03
CA GLU A 435 8.02 -11.57 -20.77
C GLU A 435 9.39 -12.23 -20.71
N PHE A 436 10.29 -11.84 -21.62
CA PHE A 436 11.65 -12.36 -21.77
C PHE A 436 12.69 -11.61 -20.94
N LEU A 437 12.30 -10.58 -20.19
CA LEU A 437 13.22 -9.90 -19.30
C LEU A 437 13.53 -10.79 -18.09
N PRO A 438 14.79 -10.82 -17.62
CA PRO A 438 15.13 -11.57 -16.43
C PRO A 438 14.45 -10.96 -15.20
N THR A 439 14.04 -11.82 -14.28
CA THR A 439 13.68 -11.41 -12.92
C THR A 439 14.94 -11.24 -12.07
N ILE A 440 14.85 -10.45 -11.01
CA ILE A 440 15.97 -10.29 -10.05
C ILE A 440 16.29 -11.61 -9.33
N MET A 441 15.30 -12.50 -9.21
CA MET A 441 15.43 -13.79 -8.53
C MET A 441 16.29 -14.75 -9.36
N GLU A 442 16.09 -14.75 -10.69
CA GLU A 442 16.88 -15.54 -11.63
C GLU A 442 18.29 -14.97 -11.84
N SER A 443 18.40 -13.64 -11.87
CA SER A 443 19.67 -12.94 -12.10
C SER A 443 19.89 -11.79 -11.11
N PRO A 444 20.45 -12.07 -9.91
CA PRO A 444 20.69 -11.03 -8.91
C PRO A 444 21.72 -9.99 -9.34
N THR A 445 22.63 -10.36 -10.26
CA THR A 445 23.62 -9.44 -10.85
C THR A 445 22.97 -8.42 -11.80
N LEU A 446 21.68 -8.55 -12.13
CA LEU A 446 20.94 -7.54 -12.88
C LEU A 446 20.85 -6.19 -12.15
N ALA A 447 21.03 -6.19 -10.82
CA ALA A 447 21.21 -4.95 -10.06
C ALA A 447 22.50 -4.19 -10.41
N GLU A 448 23.48 -4.87 -11.01
CA GLU A 448 24.83 -4.39 -11.32
C GLU A 448 25.03 -4.19 -12.83
N ILE A 449 24.23 -4.86 -13.68
CA ILE A 449 24.40 -4.90 -15.14
C ILE A 449 23.23 -4.20 -15.84
N ARG A 450 23.51 -3.50 -16.95
CA ARG A 450 22.48 -2.93 -17.83
C ARG A 450 22.08 -3.92 -18.90
N LEU A 451 20.78 -4.03 -19.15
CA LEU A 451 20.23 -4.82 -20.26
C LEU A 451 20.72 -4.27 -21.61
N PRO A 452 20.84 -5.12 -22.64
CA PRO A 452 21.12 -4.66 -24.00
C PRO A 452 20.13 -3.58 -24.44
N GLU A 453 20.58 -2.58 -25.20
CA GLU A 453 19.75 -1.46 -25.70
C GLU A 453 19.11 -0.55 -24.64
N TYR A 454 19.38 -0.79 -23.37
CA TYR A 454 18.92 0.04 -22.26
C TYR A 454 19.36 1.50 -22.38
N GLY A 455 18.40 2.41 -22.18
CA GLY A 455 18.58 3.85 -22.30
C GLY A 455 18.64 4.36 -23.74
N VAL A 456 18.55 3.46 -24.73
CA VAL A 456 18.50 3.78 -26.16
C VAL A 456 17.12 3.43 -26.72
N ASN A 457 16.72 2.16 -26.69
CA ASN A 457 15.45 1.68 -27.23
C ASN A 457 14.40 1.42 -26.14
N HIS A 458 14.80 1.21 -24.88
CA HIS A 458 13.87 1.04 -23.77
C HIS A 458 14.50 1.49 -22.45
N ASN A 459 13.70 1.59 -21.38
CA ASN A 459 14.18 1.86 -20.02
C ASN A 459 13.83 0.76 -19.01
N TRP A 460 13.40 -0.41 -19.47
CA TRP A 460 13.23 -1.59 -18.62
C TRP A 460 14.53 -2.04 -17.95
N THR A 461 14.45 -2.38 -16.67
CA THR A 461 15.57 -2.88 -15.86
C THR A 461 15.38 -4.32 -15.39
N LYS A 462 14.14 -4.82 -15.34
CA LYS A 462 13.78 -6.16 -14.88
C LYS A 462 12.35 -6.51 -15.31
N LYS A 463 12.00 -7.80 -15.30
CA LYS A 463 10.61 -8.25 -15.18
C LYS A 463 10.20 -8.14 -13.71
N SER A 464 9.25 -7.25 -13.41
CA SER A 464 8.72 -7.07 -12.06
C SER A 464 8.06 -8.35 -11.53
N ILE A 465 8.22 -8.64 -10.24
CA ILE A 465 7.56 -9.78 -9.59
C ILE A 465 6.03 -9.77 -9.72
N PHE A 466 5.39 -8.60 -9.89
CA PHE A 466 3.93 -8.53 -10.06
C PHE A 466 3.44 -9.26 -11.31
N TRP A 467 4.29 -9.44 -12.34
CA TRP A 467 3.94 -10.22 -13.54
C TRP A 467 3.76 -11.72 -13.28
N SER A 468 4.11 -12.21 -12.08
CA SER A 468 3.77 -13.58 -11.66
C SER A 468 2.30 -13.75 -11.26
N LEU A 469 1.58 -12.66 -10.98
CA LEU A 469 0.15 -12.71 -10.69
C LEU A 469 -0.63 -12.88 -12.00
N PRO A 470 -1.47 -13.93 -12.15
CA PRO A 470 -2.09 -14.28 -13.43
C PRO A 470 -2.94 -13.16 -14.06
N TYR A 471 -3.60 -12.37 -13.22
CA TYR A 471 -4.46 -11.25 -13.64
C TYR A 471 -3.69 -9.97 -13.95
N TRP A 472 -2.46 -9.81 -13.44
CA TRP A 472 -1.71 -8.55 -13.54
C TRP A 472 -1.47 -8.11 -14.98
N ARG A 473 -1.28 -9.09 -15.88
CA ARG A 473 -1.10 -8.82 -17.31
C ARG A 473 -2.31 -8.12 -17.93
N THR A 474 -3.51 -8.33 -17.41
CA THR A 474 -4.75 -7.76 -17.96
C THR A 474 -5.12 -6.39 -17.39
N ASN A 475 -4.45 -5.95 -16.31
CA ASN A 475 -4.79 -4.67 -15.67
C ASN A 475 -4.56 -3.49 -16.64
N LEU A 476 -5.58 -2.65 -16.85
CA LEU A 476 -5.47 -1.46 -17.70
C LEU A 476 -4.40 -0.48 -17.17
N ILE A 477 -4.31 -0.36 -15.85
CA ILE A 477 -3.35 0.48 -15.13
C ILE A 477 -2.72 -0.37 -14.03
N ARG A 478 -1.39 -0.48 -14.04
CA ARG A 478 -0.62 -1.28 -13.08
C ARG A 478 0.04 -0.45 -11.98
N HIS A 479 0.46 0.76 -12.33
CA HIS A 479 1.24 1.62 -11.45
C HIS A 479 0.72 3.06 -11.57
N ASN A 480 0.35 3.62 -10.43
CA ASN A 480 -0.16 4.97 -10.25
C ASN A 480 0.86 5.84 -9.52
N LEU A 481 0.80 7.13 -9.80
CA LEU A 481 1.62 8.12 -9.13
C LEU A 481 0.88 8.68 -7.91
N ASP A 482 1.59 8.84 -6.80
CA ASP A 482 1.09 9.55 -5.62
C ASP A 482 1.07 11.07 -5.92
N VAL A 483 -0.11 11.54 -6.32
CA VAL A 483 -0.34 12.95 -6.67
C VAL A 483 -0.09 13.86 -5.48
N MET A 484 -0.50 13.48 -4.26
CA MET A 484 -0.31 14.32 -3.07
C MET A 484 1.18 14.55 -2.78
N HIS A 485 1.98 13.48 -2.85
CA HIS A 485 3.42 13.58 -2.66
C HIS A 485 4.06 14.44 -3.77
N ILE A 486 3.64 14.27 -5.02
CA ILE A 486 4.14 15.04 -6.16
C ILE A 486 3.76 16.51 -6.03
N GLU A 487 2.52 16.84 -5.73
CA GLU A 487 2.02 18.20 -5.57
C GLU A 487 2.73 18.92 -4.44
N LYS A 488 2.87 18.27 -3.27
CA LYS A 488 3.65 18.81 -2.16
C LYS A 488 5.08 19.13 -2.60
N ASN A 489 5.75 18.20 -3.27
CA ASN A 489 7.10 18.42 -3.76
C ASN A 489 7.18 19.57 -4.76
N ILE A 490 6.23 19.69 -5.69
CA ILE A 490 6.18 20.79 -6.66
C ILE A 490 5.98 22.12 -5.93
N PHE A 491 5.00 22.19 -5.04
CA PHE A 491 4.71 23.37 -4.23
C PHE A 491 5.93 23.80 -3.43
N ASP A 492 6.53 22.88 -2.67
CA ASP A 492 7.73 23.14 -1.86
C ASP A 492 8.86 23.70 -2.72
N ASN A 493 9.11 23.11 -3.90
CA ASN A 493 10.16 23.61 -4.81
C ASN A 493 9.87 25.03 -5.32
N ILE A 494 8.62 25.31 -5.73
CA ILE A 494 8.22 26.65 -6.19
C ILE A 494 8.37 27.65 -5.05
N PHE A 495 7.86 27.31 -3.86
CA PHE A 495 7.93 28.14 -2.67
C PHE A 495 9.39 28.44 -2.29
N TYR A 496 10.25 27.44 -2.20
CA TYR A 496 11.66 27.64 -1.87
C TYR A 496 12.42 28.47 -2.91
N THR A 497 12.10 28.32 -4.19
CA THR A 497 12.66 29.16 -5.25
C THR A 497 12.19 30.61 -5.12
N VAL A 498 10.88 30.86 -4.93
CA VAL A 498 10.34 32.22 -4.76
C VAL A 498 10.89 32.89 -3.51
N MET A 499 11.04 32.14 -2.42
CA MET A 499 11.56 32.63 -1.14
C MET A 499 13.10 32.67 -1.10
N ASN A 500 13.79 32.29 -2.17
CA ASN A 500 15.26 32.27 -2.27
C ASN A 500 15.96 31.51 -1.12
N ILE A 501 15.39 30.37 -0.72
CA ILE A 501 15.95 29.53 0.34
C ILE A 501 17.04 28.65 -0.29
N LYS A 502 18.27 29.16 -0.29
CA LYS A 502 19.44 28.58 -1.00
C LYS A 502 19.67 27.09 -0.74
N GLU A 503 19.41 26.60 0.47
CA GLU A 503 19.65 25.20 0.84
C GLU A 503 18.56 24.24 0.34
N LYS A 504 17.39 24.77 -0.07
CA LYS A 504 16.21 23.97 -0.47
C LYS A 504 15.73 24.23 -1.90
N SER A 505 16.19 25.30 -2.55
CA SER A 505 15.84 25.58 -3.94
C SER A 505 16.56 24.62 -4.90
N LYS A 506 15.81 23.92 -5.77
CA LYS A 506 16.38 23.05 -6.82
C LYS A 506 16.72 23.78 -8.13
N ILE A 507 16.46 25.09 -8.18
CA ILE A 507 16.75 25.99 -9.28
C ILE A 507 17.82 26.94 -8.77
N ILE A 508 19.03 26.82 -9.32
CA ILE A 508 20.14 27.76 -9.15
C ILE A 508 20.16 28.65 -10.39
#